data_AF-A0A9X3HT35-F1
#
_entry.id   AF-A0A9X3HT35-F1
#
_cell.length_a   1.000
_cell.length_b   1.000
_cell.length_c   1.000
_cell.angle_alpha   90.00
_cell.angle_beta   90.00
_cell.angle_gamma   90.00
#
_symmetry.space_group_name_H-M   'P 1'
#
loop_
_entity.id
_entity.type
_entity.pdbx_description
1 polymer ?
#
loop_
_entity_poly.entity_id
_entity_poly.type
_entity_poly.pdbx_seq_one_letter_code
_entity_poly.pdbx_strand_id
1 'polypeptide(L)'
;MNDQHGHDVGDEVISAVVQTITHNTEDTDTLFRLGGDEFLLLCRNTTELDVQKKLHYLSRKVKQHQYPQDATVTLSIGLAKCMPDDSVETWFKKADLALYESKLAGRDTVTIHNAIDPNVQAISSISG
;
A
#
# COMPACT_ATOMS: atom_id res chain seq x y z
N MET A 1 6.33 -13.23 -2.87
CA MET A 1 7.50 -14.13 -2.85
C MET A 1 7.03 -15.50 -2.38
N ASN A 2 7.32 -16.56 -3.13
CA ASN A 2 6.95 -17.93 -2.73
C ASN A 2 8.16 -18.63 -2.09
N ASP A 3 7.88 -19.64 -1.26
CA ASP A 3 8.72 -20.43 -0.32
C ASP A 3 10.12 -20.93 -0.77
N GLN A 4 10.62 -20.54 -1.94
CA GLN A 4 11.89 -21.02 -2.51
C GLN A 4 13.14 -20.19 -2.15
N HIS A 5 13.01 -19.01 -1.53
CA HIS A 5 14.13 -18.07 -1.40
C HIS A 5 14.66 -17.83 0.02
N GLY A 6 14.17 -18.58 1.02
CA GLY A 6 14.60 -18.42 2.41
C GLY A 6 14.07 -17.13 3.05
N HIS A 7 13.78 -17.19 4.35
CA HIS A 7 13.25 -16.04 5.10
C HIS A 7 14.19 -14.82 5.04
N ASP A 8 15.51 -15.06 5.02
CA ASP A 8 16.52 -14.00 5.02
C ASP A 8 16.41 -13.05 3.80
N VAL A 9 16.18 -13.59 2.60
CA VAL A 9 16.00 -12.77 1.38
C VAL A 9 14.70 -11.97 1.44
N GLY A 10 13.65 -12.55 2.02
CA GLY A 10 12.38 -11.86 2.23
C GLY A 10 12.54 -10.65 3.15
N ASP A 11 13.27 -10.81 4.25
CA ASP A 11 13.53 -9.73 5.20
C ASP A 11 14.42 -8.62 4.59
N GLU A 12 15.42 -8.98 3.78
CA GLU A 12 16.23 -8.03 3.02
C GLU A 12 15.38 -7.20 2.04
N VAL A 13 14.50 -7.87 1.28
CA VAL A 13 13.57 -7.21 0.36
C VAL A 13 12.65 -6.25 1.11
N ILE A 14 12.06 -6.70 2.21
CA ILE A 14 11.16 -5.88 3.05
C ILE A 14 11.91 -4.66 3.60
N SER A 15 13.13 -4.86 4.09
CA SER A 15 13.98 -3.77 4.59
C SER A 15 14.26 -2.73 3.50
N ALA A 16 14.62 -3.18 2.29
CA ALA A 16 14.86 -2.30 1.14
C ALA A 16 13.61 -1.51 0.71
N VAL A 17 12.43 -2.14 0.74
CA VAL A 17 11.15 -1.46 0.46
C VAL A 17 10.86 -0.40 1.52
N VAL A 18 10.97 -0.73 2.80
CA VAL A 18 10.74 0.20 3.92
C VAL A 18 11.70 1.37 3.84
N GLN A 19 12.99 1.12 3.58
CA GLN A 19 13.98 2.18 3.39
C GLN A 19 13.61 3.05 2.19
N THR A 20 13.23 2.46 1.06
CA THR A 20 12.83 3.22 -0.13
C THR A 20 11.63 4.11 0.16
N ILE A 21 10.63 3.63 0.89
CA ILE A 21 9.45 4.42 1.25
C ILE A 21 9.84 5.56 2.19
N THR A 22 10.51 5.24 3.30
CA THR A 22 10.87 6.21 4.35
C THR A 22 11.77 7.35 3.86
N HIS A 23 12.73 7.08 2.97
CA HIS A 23 13.59 8.11 2.37
C HIS A 23 12.86 9.04 1.38
N ASN A 24 11.65 8.67 0.95
CA ASN A 24 10.87 9.40 -0.05
C ASN A 24 9.52 9.88 0.52
N THR A 25 9.35 9.85 1.84
CA THR A 25 8.22 10.39 2.58
C THR A 25 8.66 11.57 3.45
N GLU A 26 7.71 12.40 3.87
CA GLU A 26 7.97 13.58 4.69
C GLU A 26 7.84 13.25 6.20
N ASP A 27 8.35 14.10 7.08
CA ASP A 27 8.25 13.93 8.54
C ASP A 27 6.80 13.88 9.05
N THR A 28 5.85 14.41 8.27
CA THR A 28 4.41 14.37 8.57
C THR A 28 3.74 13.06 8.19
N ASP A 29 4.41 12.22 7.40
CA ASP A 29 3.94 10.91 7.01
C ASP A 29 4.38 9.87 8.04
N THR A 30 3.55 8.85 8.29
CA THR A 30 3.92 7.75 9.19
C THR A 30 3.66 6.42 8.52
N LEU A 31 4.71 5.61 8.42
CA LEU A 31 4.64 4.25 7.88
C LEU A 31 4.50 3.23 9.01
N PHE A 32 3.48 2.38 8.93
CA PHE A 32 3.23 1.26 9.82
C PHE A 32 3.35 -0.06 9.07
N ARG A 33 3.89 -1.10 9.71
CA ARG A 33 3.83 -2.48 9.23
C ARG A 33 2.67 -3.18 9.94
N LEU A 34 1.71 -3.69 9.17
CA LEU A 34 0.54 -4.40 9.71
C LEU A 34 0.86 -5.88 9.97
N GLY A 35 1.69 -6.47 9.11
CA GLY A 35 2.14 -7.86 9.20
C GLY A 35 2.72 -8.32 7.86
N GLY A 36 3.60 -9.33 7.85
CA GLY A 36 4.16 -9.86 6.59
C GLY A 36 4.76 -8.76 5.70
N ASP A 37 4.20 -8.60 4.49
CA ASP A 37 4.51 -7.59 3.48
C ASP A 37 3.45 -6.47 3.36
N GLU A 38 2.57 -6.32 4.37
CA GLU A 38 1.50 -5.33 4.40
C GLU A 38 1.89 -4.08 5.20
N PHE A 39 1.72 -2.91 4.58
CA PHE A 39 2.09 -1.61 5.11
C PHE A 39 0.95 -0.60 5.00
N LEU A 40 0.88 0.30 5.98
CA LEU A 40 -0.04 1.43 6.00
C LEU A 40 0.79 2.73 6.04
N LEU A 41 0.60 3.60 5.06
CA LEU A 41 1.19 4.94 5.04
C LEU A 41 0.12 5.98 5.37
N LEU A 42 0.26 6.62 6.53
CA LEU A 42 -0.63 7.69 6.99
C LEU A 42 -0.04 9.05 6.58
N CYS A 43 -0.67 9.73 5.64
CA CYS A 43 -0.24 11.06 5.19
C CYS A 43 -1.13 12.15 5.81
N ARG A 44 -0.52 13.16 6.44
CA ARG A 44 -1.23 14.25 7.13
C ARG A 44 -0.98 15.59 6.42
N ASN A 45 -1.90 16.55 6.59
CA ASN A 45 -1.77 17.91 6.07
C ASN A 45 -1.48 17.98 4.55
N THR A 46 -2.01 17.04 3.78
CA THR A 46 -1.76 16.89 2.34
C THR A 46 -3.07 16.78 1.56
N THR A 47 -3.02 17.08 0.26
CA THR A 47 -4.14 16.84 -0.65
C THR A 47 -4.12 15.40 -1.19
N GLU A 48 -5.29 14.91 -1.61
CA GLU A 48 -5.40 13.59 -2.26
C GLU A 48 -4.52 13.50 -3.52
N LEU A 49 -4.48 14.57 -4.32
CA LEU A 49 -3.67 14.64 -5.54
C LEU A 49 -2.17 14.52 -5.24
N ASP A 50 -1.71 15.18 -4.18
CA ASP A 50 -0.29 15.13 -3.79
C ASP A 50 0.08 13.74 -3.24
N VAL A 51 -0.83 13.12 -2.48
CA VAL A 51 -0.65 11.72 -2.05
C VAL A 51 -0.62 10.79 -3.25
N GLN A 52 -1.52 10.93 -4.22
CA GLN A 52 -1.52 10.10 -5.43
C GLN A 52 -0.20 10.21 -6.19
N LYS A 53 0.32 11.43 -6.38
CA LYS A 53 1.65 11.65 -7.00
C LYS A 53 2.76 10.99 -6.20
N LYS A 54 2.74 11.14 -4.87
CA LYS A 54 3.70 10.51 -3.95
C LYS A 54 3.66 8.98 -4.10
N LEU A 55 2.48 8.36 -4.08
CA LEU A 55 2.32 6.90 -4.21
C LEU A 55 2.80 6.38 -5.58
N HIS A 56 2.49 7.06 -6.69
CA HIS A 56 3.03 6.67 -8.00
C HIS A 56 4.55 6.83 -8.09
N TYR A 57 5.11 7.85 -7.44
CA TYR A 57 6.55 8.01 -7.35
C TYR A 57 7.19 6.89 -6.53
N LEU A 58 6.64 6.55 -5.36
CA LEU A 58 7.09 5.45 -4.52
C LEU A 58 7.02 4.10 -5.23
N SER A 59 5.89 3.79 -5.89
CA SER A 59 5.72 2.57 -6.69
C SER A 59 6.81 2.43 -7.76
N ARG A 60 7.11 3.51 -8.49
CA ARG A 60 8.21 3.50 -9.47
C ARG A 60 9.57 3.29 -8.83
N LYS A 61 9.85 3.94 -7.69
CA LYS A 61 11.12 3.79 -6.98
C LYS A 61 11.32 2.37 -6.46
N VAL A 62 10.29 1.76 -5.87
CA VAL A 62 10.32 0.37 -5.41
C VAL A 62 10.55 -0.57 -6.59
N LYS A 63 9.85 -0.37 -7.71
CA LYS A 63 10.01 -1.20 -8.91
C LYS A 63 11.38 -1.10 -9.57
N GLN A 64 12.03 0.05 -9.48
CA GLN A 64 13.35 0.31 -10.06
C GLN A 64 14.52 -0.04 -9.13
N HIS A 65 14.23 -0.39 -7.88
CA HIS A 65 15.26 -0.77 -6.91
C HIS A 65 15.86 -2.13 -7.29
N GLN A 66 17.16 -2.30 -7.08
CA GLN A 66 17.86 -3.57 -7.30
C GLN A 66 17.77 -4.40 -6.02
N TYR A 67 17.02 -5.50 -6.07
CA TYR A 67 16.88 -6.42 -4.94
C TYR A 67 17.82 -7.62 -5.08
N PRO A 68 18.12 -8.33 -3.98
CA PRO A 68 18.86 -9.58 -4.03
C PRO A 68 18.25 -10.58 -5.01
N GLN A 69 19.10 -11.40 -5.64
CA GLN A 69 18.69 -12.44 -6.60
C GLN A 69 17.88 -11.91 -7.80
N ASP A 70 18.10 -10.64 -8.18
CA ASP A 70 17.36 -9.97 -9.25
C ASP A 70 15.83 -10.00 -9.07
N ALA A 71 15.38 -10.05 -7.81
CA ALA A 71 13.96 -10.08 -7.50
C ALA A 71 13.25 -8.82 -8.02
N THR A 72 12.09 -9.03 -8.67
CA THR A 72 11.21 -7.92 -9.07
C THR A 72 10.15 -7.70 -8.02
N VAL A 73 10.11 -6.49 -7.46
CA VAL A 73 9.16 -6.09 -6.42
C VAL A 73 8.30 -4.96 -6.94
N THR A 74 6.98 -5.06 -6.74
CA THR A 74 6.01 -4.03 -7.11
C THR A 74 5.09 -3.75 -5.93
N LEU A 75 4.44 -2.58 -5.94
CA LEU A 75 3.45 -2.20 -4.93
C LEU A 75 2.06 -2.18 -5.54
N SER A 76 1.11 -2.86 -4.90
CA SER A 76 -0.32 -2.60 -5.09
C SER A 76 -0.77 -1.71 -3.95
N ILE A 77 -1.46 -0.61 -4.23
CA ILE A 77 -1.74 0.42 -3.24
C ILE A 77 -3.20 0.85 -3.30
N GLY A 78 -3.89 0.73 -2.18
CA GLY A 78 -5.20 1.34 -1.96
C GLY A 78 -5.06 2.69 -1.26
N LEU A 79 -5.64 3.75 -1.83
CA LEU A 79 -5.72 5.08 -1.23
C LEU A 79 -7.16 5.39 -0.86
N ALA A 80 -7.38 5.88 0.37
CA ALA A 80 -8.64 6.47 0.79
C ALA A 80 -8.39 7.79 1.52
N LYS A 81 -9.18 8.81 1.18
CA LYS A 81 -9.19 10.07 1.92
C LYS A 81 -10.09 9.95 3.16
N CYS A 82 -9.60 10.44 4.30
CA CYS A 82 -10.41 10.55 5.51
C CYS A 82 -11.44 11.68 5.35
N MET A 83 -12.73 11.36 5.43
CA MET A 83 -13.82 12.31 5.36
C MET A 83 -14.36 12.64 6.77
N PRO A 84 -15.03 13.80 6.98
CA PRO A 84 -15.49 14.21 8.31
C PRO A 84 -16.44 13.22 9.03
N ASP A 85 -17.15 12.41 8.26
CA ASP A 85 -18.09 11.39 8.71
C ASP A 85 -17.48 9.99 8.84
N ASP A 86 -16.19 9.83 8.53
CA ASP A 86 -15.51 8.54 8.67
C ASP A 86 -15.18 8.22 10.13
N SER A 87 -15.44 6.98 10.51
CA SER A 87 -14.74 6.36 11.63
C SER A 87 -13.39 5.80 11.16
N VAL A 88 -12.51 5.47 12.09
CA VAL A 88 -11.24 4.80 11.76
C VAL A 88 -11.50 3.49 11.00
N GLU A 89 -12.54 2.75 11.38
CA GLU A 89 -12.93 1.50 10.74
C GLU A 89 -13.44 1.70 9.32
N THR A 90 -14.32 2.68 9.08
CA THR A 90 -14.83 2.95 7.72
C THR A 90 -13.72 3.45 6.82
N TRP A 91 -12.83 4.31 7.32
CA TRP A 91 -11.72 4.83 6.55
C TRP A 91 -10.71 3.73 6.18
N PHE A 92 -10.34 2.88 7.14
CA PHE A 92 -9.45 1.75 6.89
C PHE A 92 -10.07 0.79 5.87
N LYS A 93 -11.36 0.48 6.01
CA LYS A 93 -12.09 -0.38 5.06
C LYS A 93 -12.12 0.19 3.64
N LYS A 94 -12.23 1.52 3.47
CA LYS A 94 -12.13 2.15 2.13
C LYS A 94 -10.76 1.91 1.51
N ALA A 95 -9.68 2.06 2.28
CA ALA A 95 -8.32 1.83 1.80
C ALA A 95 -8.07 0.37 1.43
N ASP A 96 -8.57 -0.56 2.25
CA ASP A 96 -8.47 -2.00 2.00
C ASP A 96 -9.25 -2.43 0.74
N LEU A 97 -10.48 -1.93 0.57
CA LEU A 97 -11.25 -2.17 -0.66
C LEU A 97 -10.54 -1.64 -1.91
N ALA A 98 -9.95 -0.44 -1.84
CA ALA A 98 -9.14 0.09 -2.93
C ALA A 98 -7.93 -0.80 -3.23
N LEU A 99 -7.25 -1.30 -2.19
CA LEU A 99 -6.12 -2.21 -2.35
C LEU A 99 -6.54 -3.54 -2.99
N TYR A 100 -7.69 -4.07 -2.58
CA TYR A 100 -8.26 -5.27 -3.16
C TYR A 100 -8.55 -5.09 -4.65
N GLU A 101 -9.14 -3.95 -5.05
CA GLU A 101 -9.34 -3.61 -6.47
C GLU A 101 -8.02 -3.48 -7.22
N SER A 102 -6.98 -2.88 -6.63
CA SER A 102 -5.63 -2.85 -7.24
C SER A 102 -5.09 -4.26 -7.48
N LYS A 103 -5.31 -5.19 -6.53
CA LYS A 103 -4.89 -6.60 -6.67
C LYS A 103 -5.68 -7.30 -7.79
N LEU A 104 -6.98 -7.04 -7.92
CA LEU A 104 -7.83 -7.60 -8.98
C LEU A 104 -7.53 -7.02 -10.37
N ALA A 105 -7.15 -5.75 -10.46
CA ALA A 105 -6.79 -5.07 -11.70
C ALA A 105 -5.45 -5.51 -12.30
N GLY A 106 -4.76 -6.48 -11.68
CA GLY A 106 -3.50 -7.03 -12.17
C GLY A 106 -2.28 -6.73 -11.29
N ARG A 107 -2.45 -6.08 -10.13
CA ARG A 107 -1.38 -5.62 -9.22
C ARG A 107 -0.52 -4.49 -9.85
N ASP A 108 0.48 -4.02 -9.11
CA ASP A 108 1.40 -2.94 -9.55
C ASP A 108 0.66 -1.65 -9.97
N THR A 109 -0.37 -1.30 -9.19
CA THR A 109 -1.25 -0.16 -9.49
C THR A 109 -1.71 0.53 -8.20
N VAL A 110 -2.24 1.75 -8.37
CA VAL A 110 -2.81 2.57 -7.31
C VAL A 110 -4.29 2.77 -7.60
N THR A 111 -5.16 2.33 -6.69
CA THR A 111 -6.60 2.57 -6.76
C THR A 111 -7.01 3.54 -5.65
N ILE A 112 -7.97 4.42 -5.94
CA ILE A 112 -8.49 5.41 -4.98
C ILE A 112 -9.96 5.11 -4.71
N HIS A 113 -10.36 5.12 -3.44
CA HIS A 113 -11.74 4.96 -3.04
C HIS A 113 -12.14 5.99 -1.98
N ASN A 114 -13.09 6.86 -2.35
CA ASN A 114 -13.53 7.98 -1.51
C ASN A 114 -14.86 7.71 -0.80
N ALA A 115 -15.61 6.66 -1.19
CA ALA A 115 -16.89 6.29 -0.59
C ALA A 115 -17.07 4.78 -0.61
N ILE A 116 -17.53 4.15 0.48
CA ILE A 116 -17.87 2.71 0.46
C ILE A 116 -19.13 2.53 -0.37
N ASP A 117 -19.05 1.90 -1.55
CA ASP A 117 -20.25 1.41 -2.23
C ASP A 117 -20.88 0.31 -1.35
N PRO A 118 -22.14 0.48 -0.90
CA PRO A 118 -22.81 -0.50 -0.05
C PRO A 118 -22.88 -1.91 -0.70
N ASN A 119 -22.73 -2.04 -2.01
CA ASN A 119 -22.74 -3.32 -2.73
C ASN A 119 -21.40 -4.08 -2.67
N VAL A 120 -20.30 -3.43 -2.27
CA VAL A 120 -18.95 -4.03 -2.21
C VAL A 120 -18.68 -4.73 -0.86
N GLN A 121 -19.57 -4.58 0.13
CA GLN A 121 -19.44 -5.18 1.47
C GLN A 121 -19.39 -6.72 1.49
N ALA A 122 -19.78 -7.42 0.42
CA ALA A 122 -19.90 -8.87 0.40
C ALA A 122 -18.58 -9.63 0.15
N ILE A 123 -17.51 -8.97 -0.28
CA ILE A 123 -16.32 -9.65 -0.84
C ILE A 123 -15.12 -9.65 0.13
N SER A 124 -15.06 -8.70 1.08
CA SER A 124 -13.96 -8.59 2.06
C SER A 124 -13.96 -9.67 3.16
N SER A 125 -15.02 -10.48 3.25
CA SER A 125 -15.20 -11.48 4.32
C SER A 125 -14.55 -12.84 4.04
N ILE A 126 -13.83 -13.00 2.92
CA ILE A 126 -13.38 -14.32 2.42
C ILE A 126 -11.86 -14.54 2.59
N SER A 127 -11.09 -13.53 3.04
CA SER A 127 -9.62 -13.64 3.15
C SER A 127 -9.12 -13.53 4.59
N GLY A 128 -9.70 -14.32 5.50
CA GLY A 128 -9.19 -14.57 6.85
C GLY A 128 -8.61 -15.97 6.99
#